data_AF-A0A6A6I718-F1
#
_entry.id   AF-A0A6A6I718-F1
#
_cell.length_a   1.000
_cell.length_b   1.000
_cell.length_c   1.000
_cell.angle_alpha   90.00
_cell.angle_beta   90.00
_cell.angle_gamma   90.00
#
_symmetry.space_group_name_H-M   'P 1'
#
loop_
_entity.id
_entity.type
_entity.pdbx_description
1 polymer ?
#
loop_
_entity_poly.entity_id
_entity_poly.type
_entity_poly.pdbx_seq_one_letter_code
_entity_poly.pdbx_strand_id
1 'polypeptide(L)'
;MRASTLFFGALALLPILVVGQLSGHVGPLTSTSSKASKTCNVLNYGAKADKTTDIGPPLASAWAACQTGGTVVIPAGDYAMSTWVTLKNGKAVALQLDGVIYRTGSAGGNMIMIRDTQDFEMHSSTGKGAVQGNGYQIHAQGSRSGARNLRLYKVTDFSVHDLALVDAPAFHFSMDTCTNGEVYNMAIRGGDWGGLDGIDVWSTNMWIHDVMVTNKDECVTVKSPAKNILIENIYCNWSGGCALGSLGANTAISNIVYKNVYTWSSNQMMMIKSNGGSGYVEDVVFENFIGHGNAYSLDVDQYWSSMSAVDGSGVKLTNLTFKNWKGTESNGASRGPIKVVCADDAPCTDITISDFAMWTESGSKQWYSCRSAYGTGFCLKKGTGSSYAATTSTQSAAPTGYSAASMSADLKTAFGTTISIPIPTLPASYYPGAAPHSKVAGS
;
A
#
# COMPACT_ATOMS: atom_id res chain seq x y z
N MET A 1 -23.85 53.16 -39.09
CA MET A 1 -23.21 53.10 -37.75
C MET A 1 -23.97 52.03 -36.97
N ARG A 2 -23.47 50.80 -36.76
CA ARG A 2 -22.46 50.39 -35.75
C ARG A 2 -22.71 51.11 -34.41
N ALA A 3 -22.95 50.44 -33.28
CA ALA A 3 -22.26 49.26 -32.80
C ALA A 3 -23.16 48.32 -31.98
N SER A 4 -22.96 47.02 -32.21
CA SER A 4 -23.48 45.91 -31.42
C SER A 4 -22.66 45.74 -30.14
N THR A 5 -23.33 45.58 -29.02
CA THR A 5 -22.71 45.28 -27.71
C THR A 5 -22.61 43.76 -27.58
N LEU A 6 -21.38 43.23 -27.69
CA LEU A 6 -21.07 41.83 -27.44
C LEU A 6 -20.99 41.57 -25.93
N PHE A 7 -21.89 40.73 -25.42
CA PHE A 7 -21.76 40.11 -24.10
C PHE A 7 -20.60 39.10 -24.14
N PHE A 8 -19.53 39.37 -23.41
CA PHE A 8 -18.53 38.36 -23.08
C PHE A 8 -19.08 37.47 -21.96
N GLY A 9 -19.59 36.28 -22.33
CA GLY A 9 -19.86 35.21 -21.39
C GLY A 9 -18.55 34.71 -20.80
N ALA A 10 -18.41 34.78 -19.48
CA ALA A 10 -17.28 34.19 -18.77
C ALA A 10 -17.37 32.66 -18.90
N LEU A 11 -16.42 32.05 -19.61
CA LEU A 11 -16.21 30.61 -19.56
C LEU A 11 -15.71 30.26 -18.15
N ALA A 12 -16.60 29.76 -17.30
CA ALA A 12 -16.20 29.03 -16.10
C ALA A 12 -15.51 27.73 -16.57
N LEU A 13 -14.18 27.73 -16.58
CA LEU A 13 -13.38 26.51 -16.63
C LEU A 13 -13.66 25.73 -15.33
N LEU A 14 -14.65 24.84 -15.38
CA LEU A 14 -14.83 23.79 -14.37
C LEU A 14 -13.54 22.97 -14.34
N PRO A 15 -12.92 22.72 -13.17
CA PRO A 15 -11.80 21.81 -13.09
C PRO A 15 -12.33 20.42 -13.47
N ILE A 16 -11.70 19.82 -14.47
CA ILE A 16 -12.02 18.47 -14.92
C ILE A 16 -11.66 17.52 -13.79
N LEU A 17 -12.64 17.16 -12.96
CA LEU A 17 -12.56 16.00 -12.10
C LEU A 17 -12.66 14.76 -13.00
N VAL A 18 -11.56 14.35 -13.61
CA VAL A 18 -11.45 12.99 -14.17
C VAL A 18 -11.27 12.05 -12.99
N VAL A 19 -12.36 11.74 -12.29
CA VAL A 19 -12.41 10.62 -11.35
C VAL A 19 -12.59 9.36 -12.19
N GLY A 20 -11.46 8.84 -12.65
CA GLY A 20 -11.33 7.68 -13.52
C GLY A 20 -9.86 7.24 -13.59
N GLN A 21 -9.22 7.16 -12.42
CA GLN A 21 -7.80 6.82 -12.26
C GLN A 21 -7.48 5.37 -12.66
N LEU A 22 -8.46 4.47 -12.53
CA LEU A 22 -8.43 3.16 -13.17
C LEU A 22 -8.63 3.35 -14.68
N SER A 23 -7.79 2.71 -15.48
CA SER A 23 -7.86 2.80 -16.94
C SER A 23 -8.90 1.86 -17.56
N GLY A 24 -9.55 1.01 -16.76
CA GLY A 24 -10.54 0.05 -17.22
C GLY A 24 -10.96 -0.93 -16.11
N HIS A 25 -11.44 -2.10 -16.52
CA HIS A 25 -11.81 -3.20 -15.64
C HIS A 25 -10.65 -3.65 -14.74
N VAL A 26 -10.97 -3.99 -13.50
CA VAL A 26 -10.09 -4.69 -12.56
C VAL A 26 -10.82 -5.92 -12.04
N GLY A 27 -10.08 -6.92 -11.56
CA GLY A 27 -10.65 -8.16 -11.04
C GLY A 27 -10.62 -9.31 -12.06
N PRO A 28 -11.04 -10.53 -11.65
CA PRO A 28 -11.12 -11.69 -12.52
C PRO A 28 -12.17 -11.52 -13.62
N LEU A 29 -11.96 -12.18 -14.77
CA LEU A 29 -12.90 -12.16 -15.90
C LEU A 29 -14.06 -13.12 -15.71
N THR A 30 -13.87 -14.19 -14.94
CA THR A 30 -14.90 -15.18 -14.62
C THR A 30 -15.04 -15.34 -13.11
N SER A 31 -16.27 -15.54 -12.64
CA SER A 31 -16.55 -15.71 -11.21
C SER A 31 -15.97 -17.02 -10.65
N THR A 32 -15.69 -17.05 -9.34
CA THR A 32 -15.40 -18.29 -8.60
C THR A 32 -16.39 -19.42 -8.90
N SER A 33 -17.69 -19.12 -8.94
CA SER A 33 -18.74 -20.09 -9.24
C SER A 33 -18.61 -20.71 -10.63
N SER A 34 -18.18 -19.94 -11.64
CA SER A 34 -17.90 -20.46 -12.98
C SER A 34 -16.66 -21.36 -12.99
N LYS A 35 -15.62 -20.99 -12.22
CA LYS A 35 -14.37 -21.76 -12.06
C LYS A 35 -14.57 -23.04 -11.21
N ALA A 36 -15.64 -23.12 -10.43
CA ALA A 36 -15.93 -24.25 -9.54
C ALA A 36 -16.41 -25.53 -10.26
N SER A 37 -16.57 -25.50 -11.59
CA SER A 37 -16.91 -26.69 -12.41
C SER A 37 -15.90 -27.83 -12.26
N LYS A 38 -14.64 -27.50 -11.91
CA LYS A 38 -13.60 -28.45 -11.50
C LYS A 38 -12.99 -27.99 -10.18
N THR A 39 -13.11 -28.81 -9.14
CA THR A 39 -12.55 -28.51 -7.82
C THR A 39 -11.43 -29.48 -7.46
N CYS A 40 -10.26 -28.95 -7.11
CA CYS A 40 -9.09 -29.70 -6.67
C CYS A 40 -8.83 -29.39 -5.19
N ASN A 41 -9.48 -30.16 -4.32
CA ASN A 41 -9.26 -30.09 -2.87
C ASN A 41 -7.89 -30.68 -2.52
N VAL A 42 -7.01 -29.93 -1.88
CA VAL A 42 -5.63 -30.35 -1.55
C VAL A 42 -5.55 -31.64 -0.72
N LEU A 43 -6.61 -31.99 0.04
CA LEU A 43 -6.68 -33.25 0.78
C LEU A 43 -6.66 -34.47 -0.16
N ASN A 44 -7.25 -34.35 -1.36
CA ASN A 44 -7.23 -35.41 -2.39
C ASN A 44 -5.85 -35.57 -3.04
N TYR A 45 -4.91 -34.65 -2.76
CA TYR A 45 -3.54 -34.66 -3.25
C TYR A 45 -2.53 -34.92 -2.11
N GLY A 46 -3.01 -35.37 -0.95
CA GLY A 46 -2.18 -35.80 0.17
C GLY A 46 -1.92 -34.76 1.25
N ALA A 47 -2.55 -33.57 1.19
CA ALA A 47 -2.49 -32.61 2.28
C ALA A 47 -3.18 -33.18 3.54
N LYS A 48 -2.68 -32.78 4.71
CA LYS A 48 -3.32 -33.09 5.99
C LYS A 48 -3.40 -31.83 6.85
N ALA A 49 -4.57 -31.59 7.41
CA ALA A 49 -4.81 -30.51 8.36
C ALA A 49 -4.33 -30.90 9.78
N ASP A 50 -3.06 -31.26 9.90
CA ASP A 50 -2.45 -31.75 11.15
C ASP A 50 -1.31 -30.83 11.65
N LYS A 51 -1.11 -29.68 10.99
CA LYS A 51 -0.05 -28.70 11.29
C LYS A 51 1.38 -29.26 11.29
N THR A 52 1.60 -30.42 10.67
CA THR A 52 2.92 -31.09 10.64
C THR A 52 3.30 -31.58 9.25
N THR A 53 2.36 -32.16 8.50
CA THR A 53 2.55 -32.63 7.13
C THR A 53 2.65 -31.44 6.17
N ASP A 54 3.67 -31.43 5.31
CA ASP A 54 3.92 -30.34 4.36
C ASP A 54 2.82 -30.25 3.29
N ILE A 55 2.13 -29.10 3.23
CA ILE A 55 1.12 -28.78 2.22
C ILE A 55 1.73 -28.39 0.87
N GLY A 56 3.02 -28.03 0.81
CA GLY A 56 3.66 -27.55 -0.41
C GLY A 56 3.45 -28.46 -1.62
N PRO A 57 3.87 -29.74 -1.57
CA PRO A 57 3.67 -30.67 -2.69
C PRO A 57 2.19 -30.93 -3.04
N PRO A 58 1.28 -31.22 -2.08
CA PRO A 58 -0.15 -31.35 -2.36
C PRO A 58 -0.78 -30.12 -3.02
N LEU A 59 -0.42 -28.91 -2.59
CA LEU A 59 -0.90 -27.65 -3.18
C LEU A 59 -0.42 -27.50 -4.63
N ALA A 60 0.85 -27.80 -4.91
CA ALA A 60 1.37 -27.77 -6.27
C ALA A 60 0.68 -28.81 -7.18
N SER A 61 0.39 -30.01 -6.68
CA SER A 61 -0.33 -31.03 -7.44
C SER A 61 -1.79 -30.65 -7.70
N ALA A 62 -2.48 -30.10 -6.70
CA ALA A 62 -3.86 -29.61 -6.87
C ALA A 62 -3.92 -28.45 -7.89
N TRP A 63 -2.96 -27.52 -7.84
CA TRP A 63 -2.82 -26.48 -8.84
C TRP A 63 -2.61 -27.06 -10.24
N ALA A 64 -1.65 -27.97 -10.43
CA ALA A 64 -1.40 -28.56 -11.75
C ALA A 64 -2.66 -29.22 -12.35
N ALA A 65 -3.52 -29.79 -11.50
CA ALA A 65 -4.79 -30.36 -11.93
C ALA A 65 -5.87 -29.31 -12.25
N CYS A 66 -5.92 -28.16 -11.55
CA CYS A 66 -6.98 -27.16 -11.68
C CYS A 66 -6.57 -25.82 -12.32
N GLN A 67 -5.31 -25.66 -12.74
CA GLN A 67 -4.77 -24.39 -13.26
C GLN A 67 -5.48 -23.86 -14.52
N THR A 68 -6.35 -24.64 -15.16
CA THR A 68 -7.17 -24.20 -16.29
C THR A 68 -8.65 -24.42 -15.98
N GLY A 69 -9.40 -23.35 -15.74
CA GLY A 69 -10.85 -23.38 -15.55
C GLY A 69 -11.33 -24.00 -14.22
N GLY A 70 -10.44 -24.19 -13.24
CA GLY A 70 -10.73 -24.89 -12.00
C GLY A 70 -10.53 -24.05 -10.73
N THR A 71 -10.88 -24.62 -9.59
CA THR A 71 -10.67 -24.04 -8.26
C THR A 71 -9.83 -24.98 -7.41
N VAL A 72 -8.70 -24.49 -6.90
CA VAL A 72 -7.92 -25.17 -5.86
C VAL A 72 -8.51 -24.79 -4.51
N VAL A 73 -8.83 -25.78 -3.68
CA VAL A 73 -9.43 -25.55 -2.35
C VAL A 73 -8.48 -26.03 -1.27
N ILE A 74 -8.16 -25.16 -0.33
CA ILE A 74 -7.54 -25.46 0.96
C ILE A 74 -8.64 -25.32 2.02
N PRO A 75 -9.29 -26.43 2.43
CA PRO A 75 -10.39 -26.39 3.39
C PRO A 75 -9.97 -25.82 4.74
N ALA A 76 -10.95 -25.55 5.61
CA ALA A 76 -10.70 -25.19 7.00
C ALA A 76 -9.81 -26.24 7.70
N GLY A 77 -8.79 -25.77 8.40
CA GLY A 77 -7.79 -26.60 9.07
C GLY A 77 -6.44 -25.91 9.22
N ASP A 78 -5.56 -26.49 10.02
CA ASP A 78 -4.18 -26.01 10.22
C ASP A 78 -3.21 -26.85 9.38
N TYR A 79 -2.46 -26.22 8.48
CA TYR A 79 -1.54 -26.88 7.56
C TYR A 79 -0.11 -26.39 7.75
N ALA A 80 0.88 -27.29 7.81
CA ALA A 80 2.29 -26.89 7.79
C ALA A 80 2.76 -26.66 6.35
N MET A 81 3.65 -25.70 6.14
CA MET A 81 4.35 -25.50 4.88
C MET A 81 5.86 -25.44 5.10
N SER A 82 6.55 -26.49 4.65
CA SER A 82 8.02 -26.54 4.64
C SER A 82 8.63 -26.32 3.26
N THR A 83 7.87 -26.58 2.20
CA THR A 83 8.31 -26.38 0.82
C THR A 83 7.48 -25.27 0.16
N TRP A 84 8.17 -24.26 -0.37
CA TRP A 84 7.54 -23.14 -1.07
C TRP A 84 6.96 -23.55 -2.43
N VAL A 85 5.90 -22.88 -2.85
CA VAL A 85 5.23 -23.15 -4.13
C VAL A 85 5.35 -21.98 -5.10
N THR A 86 5.65 -22.31 -6.36
CA THR A 86 5.46 -21.40 -7.50
C THR A 86 4.35 -21.97 -8.38
N LEU A 87 3.16 -21.40 -8.24
CA LEU A 87 1.97 -21.75 -8.98
C LEU A 87 1.92 -20.87 -10.24
N LYS A 88 2.04 -21.48 -11.41
CA LYS A 88 2.25 -20.75 -12.67
C LYS A 88 1.31 -21.15 -13.77
N ASN A 89 1.22 -20.32 -14.81
CA ASN A 89 0.48 -20.59 -16.05
C ASN A 89 -1.01 -20.85 -15.82
N GLY A 90 -1.60 -20.23 -14.79
CA GLY A 90 -3.01 -20.34 -14.51
C GLY A 90 -3.86 -19.59 -15.53
N LYS A 91 -5.04 -20.13 -15.85
CA LYS A 91 -6.03 -19.53 -16.76
C LYS A 91 -7.43 -19.78 -16.21
N ALA A 92 -8.16 -18.73 -15.87
CA ALA A 92 -9.49 -18.85 -15.28
C ALA A 92 -9.48 -19.79 -14.06
N VAL A 93 -8.62 -19.49 -13.08
CA VAL A 93 -8.36 -20.35 -11.93
C VAL A 93 -8.54 -19.60 -10.62
N ALA A 94 -9.12 -20.26 -9.61
CA ALA A 94 -9.23 -19.72 -8.26
C ALA A 94 -8.41 -20.54 -7.26
N LEU A 95 -7.91 -19.87 -6.22
CA LEU A 95 -7.33 -20.45 -5.02
C LEU A 95 -8.18 -20.03 -3.81
N GLN A 96 -9.01 -20.95 -3.33
CA GLN A 96 -9.84 -20.76 -2.14
C GLN A 96 -9.06 -21.24 -0.90
N LEU A 97 -8.67 -20.30 -0.05
CA LEU A 97 -7.99 -20.54 1.22
C LEU A 97 -8.98 -20.34 2.38
N ASP A 98 -9.53 -21.44 2.89
CA ASP A 98 -10.38 -21.42 4.10
C ASP A 98 -9.64 -21.93 5.35
N GLY A 99 -8.48 -22.56 5.16
CA GLY A 99 -7.59 -22.97 6.24
C GLY A 99 -6.52 -21.93 6.59
N VAL A 100 -5.63 -22.32 7.51
CA VAL A 100 -4.46 -21.54 7.91
C VAL A 100 -3.19 -22.30 7.55
N ILE A 101 -2.30 -21.65 6.79
CA ILE A 101 -0.98 -22.18 6.45
C ILE A 101 0.06 -21.64 7.43
N TYR A 102 0.76 -22.52 8.13
CA TYR A 102 1.84 -22.17 9.06
C TYR A 102 3.20 -22.47 8.43
N ARG A 103 4.08 -21.45 8.39
CA ARG A 103 5.47 -21.65 7.97
C ARG A 103 6.18 -22.59 8.95
N THR A 104 6.74 -23.68 8.41
CA THR A 104 7.69 -24.57 9.11
C THR A 104 9.04 -24.62 8.38
N GLY A 105 9.08 -24.28 7.09
CA GLY A 105 10.32 -24.21 6.29
C GLY A 105 11.16 -22.97 6.55
N SER A 106 12.46 -23.04 6.29
CA SER A 106 13.44 -21.97 6.57
C SER A 106 14.07 -21.34 5.32
N ALA A 107 13.72 -21.83 4.13
CA ALA A 107 14.27 -21.30 2.88
C ALA A 107 13.88 -19.83 2.66
N GLY A 108 14.74 -19.06 2.00
CA GLY A 108 14.39 -17.73 1.48
C GLY A 108 13.40 -17.83 0.30
N GLY A 109 13.06 -16.70 -0.31
CA GLY A 109 12.17 -16.64 -1.48
C GLY A 109 10.76 -16.18 -1.12
N ASN A 110 9.73 -16.84 -1.65
CA ASN A 110 8.32 -16.54 -1.39
C ASN A 110 7.62 -17.85 -1.04
N MET A 111 6.89 -17.92 0.08
CA MET A 111 6.15 -19.12 0.49
C MET A 111 5.15 -19.52 -0.60
N ILE A 112 4.37 -18.55 -1.08
CA ILE A 112 3.44 -18.70 -2.18
C ILE A 112 3.79 -17.66 -3.25
N MET A 113 4.07 -18.13 -4.47
CA MET A 113 4.21 -17.28 -5.64
C MET A 113 3.19 -17.68 -6.71
N ILE A 114 2.39 -16.71 -7.17
CA ILE A 114 1.54 -16.85 -8.36
C ILE A 114 2.24 -16.15 -9.53
N ARG A 115 2.41 -16.84 -10.66
CA ARG A 115 3.27 -16.36 -11.73
C ARG A 115 2.71 -16.63 -13.13
N ASP A 116 2.80 -15.63 -14.02
CA ASP A 116 2.43 -15.78 -15.44
C ASP A 116 0.99 -16.36 -15.59
N THR A 117 0.03 -15.75 -14.90
CA THR A 117 -1.34 -16.26 -14.72
C THR A 117 -2.38 -15.22 -15.15
N GLN A 118 -3.50 -15.65 -15.73
CA GLN A 118 -4.61 -14.79 -16.16
C GLN A 118 -5.95 -15.25 -15.59
N ASP A 119 -6.85 -14.30 -15.30
CA ASP A 119 -8.19 -14.55 -14.75
C ASP A 119 -8.10 -15.35 -13.44
N PHE A 120 -7.50 -14.71 -12.44
CA PHE A 120 -7.12 -15.34 -11.19
C PHE A 120 -7.85 -14.76 -9.98
N GLU A 121 -8.18 -15.61 -9.01
CA GLU A 121 -8.81 -15.16 -7.79
C GLU A 121 -8.26 -15.93 -6.59
N MET A 122 -7.67 -15.23 -5.63
CA MET A 122 -7.29 -15.80 -4.34
C MET A 122 -8.19 -15.23 -3.26
N HIS A 123 -8.97 -16.08 -2.60
CA HIS A 123 -9.95 -15.63 -1.62
C HIS A 123 -10.14 -16.62 -0.47
N SER A 124 -10.79 -16.18 0.60
CA SER A 124 -11.43 -17.06 1.58
C SER A 124 -12.95 -16.96 1.44
N SER A 125 -13.65 -18.09 1.45
CA SER A 125 -15.13 -18.09 1.49
C SER A 125 -15.67 -17.73 2.88
N THR A 126 -14.82 -17.79 3.90
CA THR A 126 -15.18 -17.61 5.31
C THR A 126 -14.64 -16.32 5.93
N GLY A 127 -13.81 -15.56 5.19
CA GLY A 127 -13.08 -14.40 5.73
C GLY A 127 -12.05 -14.77 6.81
N LYS A 128 -11.70 -16.06 6.94
CA LYS A 128 -10.83 -16.60 8.01
C LYS A 128 -9.58 -17.29 7.47
N GLY A 129 -9.42 -17.40 6.16
CA GLY A 129 -8.21 -17.90 5.53
C GLY A 129 -7.00 -17.07 5.90
N ALA A 130 -5.88 -17.72 6.24
CA ALA A 130 -4.68 -17.00 6.63
C ALA A 130 -3.36 -17.71 6.28
N VAL A 131 -2.30 -16.92 6.13
CA VAL A 131 -0.91 -17.39 6.11
C VAL A 131 -0.19 -16.87 7.35
N GLN A 132 0.15 -17.76 8.26
CA GLN A 132 0.99 -17.51 9.43
C GLN A 132 2.46 -17.75 9.07
N GLY A 133 3.18 -16.67 8.79
CA GLY A 133 4.58 -16.69 8.38
C GLY A 133 5.56 -17.03 9.49
N ASN A 134 5.16 -16.99 10.77
CA ASN A 134 6.02 -17.27 11.94
C ASN A 134 7.38 -16.53 11.86
N GLY A 135 7.38 -15.29 11.37
CA GLY A 135 8.54 -14.43 11.20
C GLY A 135 9.30 -14.20 12.49
N TYR A 136 8.60 -14.13 13.64
CA TYR A 136 9.21 -13.98 14.96
C TYR A 136 10.33 -14.99 15.25
N GLN A 137 10.24 -16.20 14.70
CA GLN A 137 11.28 -17.23 14.89
C GLN A 137 12.63 -16.83 14.28
N ILE A 138 12.59 -16.04 13.20
CA ILE A 138 13.76 -15.50 12.51
C ILE A 138 14.14 -14.14 13.13
N HIS A 139 13.15 -13.30 13.45
CA HIS A 139 13.38 -11.98 14.02
C HIS A 139 13.97 -12.03 15.43
N ALA A 140 13.59 -13.02 16.26
CA ALA A 140 14.19 -13.26 17.58
C ALA A 140 15.69 -13.58 17.52
N GLN A 141 16.20 -13.96 16.34
CA GLN A 141 17.62 -14.20 16.07
C GLN A 141 18.31 -12.97 15.45
N GLY A 142 17.63 -11.81 15.41
CA GLY A 142 18.15 -10.58 14.83
C GLY A 142 18.23 -10.57 13.30
N SER A 143 17.46 -11.42 12.62
CA SER A 143 17.45 -11.49 11.15
C SER A 143 16.08 -11.18 10.56
N ARG A 144 16.06 -10.76 9.29
CA ARG A 144 14.88 -10.59 8.42
C ARG A 144 15.04 -11.32 7.08
N SER A 145 16.01 -12.24 6.99
CA SER A 145 16.43 -12.88 5.74
C SER A 145 15.56 -14.08 5.33
N GLY A 146 14.30 -14.16 5.79
CA GLY A 146 13.41 -15.27 5.49
C GLY A 146 12.62 -15.10 4.19
N ALA A 147 11.62 -15.97 3.99
CA ALA A 147 10.70 -15.87 2.87
C ALA A 147 9.70 -14.71 3.02
N ARG A 148 9.16 -14.25 1.89
CA ARG A 148 7.94 -13.43 1.83
C ARG A 148 6.72 -14.33 1.91
N ASN A 149 5.57 -13.85 2.39
CA ASN A 149 4.35 -14.66 2.43
C ASN A 149 3.80 -14.89 1.00
N LEU A 150 3.48 -13.82 0.28
CA LEU A 150 2.82 -13.87 -1.03
C LEU A 150 3.51 -12.97 -2.05
N ARG A 151 3.71 -13.50 -3.27
CA ARG A 151 4.11 -12.69 -4.43
C ARG A 151 3.28 -13.02 -5.65
N LEU A 152 2.72 -12.01 -6.29
CA LEU A 152 2.17 -12.09 -7.64
C LEU A 152 3.21 -11.52 -8.62
N TYR A 153 3.46 -12.22 -9.72
CA TYR A 153 4.34 -11.77 -10.78
C TYR A 153 3.74 -12.03 -12.15
N LYS A 154 3.53 -10.97 -12.94
CA LYS A 154 2.87 -11.07 -14.26
C LYS A 154 1.51 -11.77 -14.18
N VAL A 155 0.69 -11.31 -13.25
CA VAL A 155 -0.70 -11.76 -13.13
C VAL A 155 -1.62 -10.68 -13.71
N THR A 156 -2.57 -11.09 -14.54
CA THR A 156 -3.54 -10.18 -15.19
C THR A 156 -4.97 -10.58 -14.88
N ASP A 157 -5.83 -9.59 -14.73
CA ASP A 157 -7.27 -9.76 -14.47
C ASP A 157 -7.48 -10.62 -13.22
N PHE A 158 -7.25 -10.03 -12.05
CA PHE A 158 -7.22 -10.81 -10.83
C PHE A 158 -7.76 -10.09 -9.60
N SER A 159 -8.14 -10.89 -8.60
CA SER A 159 -8.41 -10.38 -7.26
C SER A 159 -7.68 -11.17 -6.17
N VAL A 160 -7.34 -10.49 -5.06
CA VAL A 160 -6.86 -11.11 -3.81
C VAL A 160 -7.64 -10.49 -2.66
N HIS A 161 -8.45 -11.27 -1.94
CA HIS A 161 -9.33 -10.72 -0.91
C HIS A 161 -9.74 -11.68 0.21
N ASP A 162 -10.37 -11.11 1.24
CA ASP A 162 -10.98 -11.84 2.36
C ASP A 162 -10.02 -12.77 3.11
N LEU A 163 -8.74 -12.39 3.26
CA LEU A 163 -7.74 -13.20 3.93
C LEU A 163 -6.72 -12.39 4.73
N ALA A 164 -6.05 -13.06 5.67
CA ALA A 164 -5.01 -12.46 6.49
C ALA A 164 -3.60 -12.94 6.12
N LEU A 165 -2.64 -12.02 6.10
CA LEU A 165 -1.20 -12.34 6.00
C LEU A 165 -0.52 -11.90 7.28
N VAL A 166 0.08 -12.86 7.98
CA VAL A 166 0.52 -12.65 9.36
C VAL A 166 1.99 -12.98 9.48
N ASP A 167 2.73 -12.12 10.18
CA ASP A 167 4.08 -12.35 10.67
C ASP A 167 5.03 -12.88 9.58
N ALA A 168 5.11 -12.17 8.46
CA ALA A 168 6.04 -12.55 7.41
C ALA A 168 7.49 -12.46 7.93
N PRO A 169 8.36 -13.41 7.58
CA PRO A 169 9.80 -13.29 7.87
C PRO A 169 10.45 -12.07 7.21
N ALA A 170 9.96 -11.69 6.02
CA ALA A 170 10.29 -10.48 5.27
C ALA A 170 8.99 -9.75 4.88
N PHE A 171 8.70 -9.60 3.58
CA PHE A 171 7.50 -8.90 3.08
C PHE A 171 6.24 -9.77 3.12
N HIS A 172 5.08 -9.16 3.33
CA HIS A 172 3.80 -9.86 3.34
C HIS A 172 3.28 -10.09 1.92
N PHE A 173 3.12 -9.02 1.13
CA PHE A 173 2.54 -9.12 -0.21
C PHE A 173 3.24 -8.18 -1.21
N SER A 174 3.75 -8.74 -2.31
CA SER A 174 4.25 -7.94 -3.44
C SER A 174 3.52 -8.27 -4.74
N MET A 175 3.18 -7.24 -5.50
CA MET A 175 2.60 -7.32 -6.84
C MET A 175 3.57 -6.74 -7.87
N ASP A 176 4.20 -7.65 -8.60
CA ASP A 176 5.25 -7.37 -9.56
C ASP A 176 4.74 -7.46 -10.99
N THR A 177 4.73 -6.33 -11.70
CA THR A 177 4.38 -6.29 -13.13
C THR A 177 3.01 -6.93 -13.40
N CYS A 178 2.03 -6.65 -12.56
CA CYS A 178 0.66 -7.16 -12.68
C CYS A 178 -0.25 -6.13 -13.38
N THR A 179 -1.42 -6.58 -13.84
CA THR A 179 -2.37 -5.73 -14.57
C THR A 179 -3.83 -6.05 -14.22
N ASN A 180 -4.71 -5.04 -14.18
CA ASN A 180 -6.16 -5.20 -13.96
C ASN A 180 -6.49 -5.94 -12.65
N GLY A 181 -5.83 -5.55 -11.56
CA GLY A 181 -5.96 -6.25 -10.28
C GLY A 181 -6.79 -5.49 -9.26
N GLU A 182 -7.52 -6.23 -8.43
CA GLU A 182 -8.28 -5.72 -7.28
C GLU A 182 -7.83 -6.41 -5.98
N VAL A 183 -7.52 -5.64 -4.94
CA VAL A 183 -7.06 -6.19 -3.64
C VAL A 183 -7.86 -5.55 -2.52
N TYR A 184 -8.58 -6.37 -1.75
CA TYR A 184 -9.46 -5.82 -0.72
C TYR A 184 -9.81 -6.76 0.42
N ASN A 185 -10.41 -6.23 1.48
CA ASN A 185 -10.78 -7.00 2.68
C ASN A 185 -9.61 -7.83 3.22
N MET A 186 -8.46 -7.18 3.38
CA MET A 186 -7.25 -7.83 3.89
C MET A 186 -6.83 -7.27 5.25
N ALA A 187 -6.34 -8.16 6.11
CA ALA A 187 -5.64 -7.78 7.33
C ALA A 187 -4.20 -8.32 7.29
N ILE A 188 -3.25 -7.39 7.26
CA ILE A 188 -1.83 -7.69 7.30
C ILE A 188 -1.29 -7.30 8.67
N ARG A 189 -0.62 -8.24 9.35
CA ARG A 189 -0.08 -8.00 10.70
C ARG A 189 1.28 -8.64 10.86
N GLY A 190 2.32 -7.83 10.80
CA GLY A 190 3.72 -8.20 11.00
C GLY A 190 4.32 -7.65 12.30
N GLY A 191 5.62 -7.92 12.47
CA GLY A 191 6.40 -7.44 13.61
C GLY A 191 6.72 -5.94 13.54
N ASP A 192 7.08 -5.37 14.69
CA ASP A 192 7.44 -3.95 14.83
C ASP A 192 8.90 -3.68 14.41
N TRP A 193 9.22 -3.96 13.14
CA TRP A 193 10.55 -3.75 12.57
C TRP A 193 10.48 -3.40 11.07
N GLY A 194 11.42 -2.57 10.59
CA GLY A 194 11.56 -2.27 9.16
C GLY A 194 11.89 -3.52 8.33
N GLY A 195 11.68 -3.49 7.02
CA GLY A 195 11.82 -4.61 6.10
C GLY A 195 10.73 -5.68 6.21
N LEU A 196 9.63 -5.37 6.90
CA LEU A 196 8.45 -6.22 7.09
C LEU A 196 7.24 -5.66 6.34
N ASP A 197 7.48 -5.26 5.10
CA ASP A 197 6.60 -4.52 4.19
C ASP A 197 5.22 -5.19 4.10
N GLY A 198 4.16 -4.37 4.10
CA GLY A 198 2.78 -4.82 3.97
C GLY A 198 2.46 -5.17 2.53
N ILE A 199 2.10 -4.15 1.74
CA ILE A 199 1.86 -4.27 0.30
C ILE A 199 2.84 -3.40 -0.46
N ASP A 200 3.62 -4.03 -1.35
CA ASP A 200 4.36 -3.35 -2.40
C ASP A 200 3.73 -3.60 -3.77
N VAL A 201 3.57 -2.55 -4.57
CA VAL A 201 2.98 -2.65 -5.91
C VAL A 201 3.75 -1.85 -6.96
N TRP A 202 4.16 -2.49 -8.05
CA TRP A 202 4.63 -1.84 -9.28
C TRP A 202 3.94 -2.50 -10.46
N SER A 203 2.81 -1.93 -10.86
CA SER A 203 1.81 -2.59 -11.70
C SER A 203 0.96 -1.55 -12.43
N THR A 204 0.09 -2.00 -13.32
CA THR A 204 -0.80 -1.12 -14.10
C THR A 204 -2.26 -1.43 -13.83
N ASN A 205 -3.11 -0.39 -13.69
CA ASN A 205 -4.54 -0.55 -13.51
C ASN A 205 -4.89 -1.42 -12.28
N MET A 206 -4.61 -0.88 -11.10
CA MET A 206 -4.73 -1.57 -9.82
C MET A 206 -5.68 -0.82 -8.90
N TRP A 207 -6.63 -1.53 -8.29
CA TRP A 207 -7.48 -1.02 -7.22
C TRP A 207 -7.16 -1.75 -5.91
N ILE A 208 -6.68 -1.02 -4.91
CA ILE A 208 -6.34 -1.58 -3.59
C ILE A 208 -7.17 -0.82 -2.56
N HIS A 209 -8.10 -1.50 -1.90
CA HIS A 209 -8.97 -0.82 -0.96
C HIS A 209 -9.36 -1.67 0.23
N ASP A 210 -9.78 -1.04 1.32
CA ASP A 210 -10.27 -1.77 2.50
C ASP A 210 -9.19 -2.76 3.02
N VAL A 211 -8.00 -2.23 3.28
CA VAL A 211 -6.84 -2.99 3.78
C VAL A 211 -6.34 -2.38 5.08
N MET A 212 -6.13 -3.24 6.09
CA MET A 212 -5.45 -2.86 7.32
C MET A 212 -4.04 -3.45 7.36
N VAL A 213 -3.04 -2.62 7.70
CA VAL A 213 -1.65 -3.05 7.85
C VAL A 213 -1.11 -2.64 9.22
N THR A 214 -0.48 -3.59 9.91
CA THR A 214 0.34 -3.37 11.11
C THR A 214 1.73 -3.94 10.86
N ASN A 215 2.77 -3.13 11.03
CA ASN A 215 4.19 -3.49 10.88
C ASN A 215 5.07 -2.30 11.33
N LYS A 216 6.32 -2.18 10.84
CA LYS A 216 7.11 -0.94 10.98
C LYS A 216 7.84 -0.53 9.69
N ASP A 217 7.30 -0.95 8.55
CA ASP A 217 7.74 -0.56 7.21
C ASP A 217 6.52 -0.25 6.32
N GLU A 218 6.63 -0.36 5.00
CA GLU A 218 5.59 -0.03 4.02
C GLU A 218 4.19 -0.50 4.46
N CYS A 219 3.22 0.42 4.46
CA CYS A 219 1.80 0.10 4.61
C CYS A 219 1.27 -0.43 3.27
N VAL A 220 0.86 0.48 2.38
CA VAL A 220 0.64 0.21 0.95
C VAL A 220 1.53 1.19 0.19
N THR A 221 2.51 0.65 -0.56
CA THR A 221 3.55 1.45 -1.20
C THR A 221 3.64 1.14 -2.68
N VAL A 222 3.64 2.21 -3.49
CA VAL A 222 3.84 2.11 -4.94
C VAL A 222 5.33 2.22 -5.25
N LYS A 223 5.85 1.26 -6.02
CA LYS A 223 7.21 1.23 -6.57
C LYS A 223 7.16 1.53 -8.09
N SER A 224 8.32 1.72 -8.71
CA SER A 224 8.44 2.01 -10.14
C SER A 224 8.75 0.75 -10.97
N PRO A 225 8.24 0.62 -12.20
CA PRO A 225 7.26 1.49 -12.87
C PRO A 225 5.82 1.18 -12.43
N ALA A 226 4.94 2.19 -12.46
CA ALA A 226 3.54 2.02 -12.09
C ALA A 226 2.63 3.02 -12.82
N LYS A 227 1.41 2.60 -13.14
CA LYS A 227 0.45 3.49 -13.80
C LYS A 227 -0.99 3.16 -13.44
N ASN A 228 -1.85 4.16 -13.29
CA ASN A 228 -3.29 3.96 -13.11
C ASN A 228 -3.59 3.13 -11.85
N ILE A 229 -3.21 3.64 -10.67
CA ILE A 229 -3.42 2.93 -9.40
C ILE A 229 -4.32 3.76 -8.49
N LEU A 230 -5.40 3.14 -8.00
CA LEU A 230 -6.29 3.66 -6.99
C LEU A 230 -6.08 2.93 -5.67
N ILE A 231 -5.74 3.66 -4.62
CA ILE A 231 -5.55 3.13 -3.27
C ILE A 231 -6.49 3.87 -2.34
N GLU A 232 -7.46 3.20 -1.72
CA GLU A 232 -8.42 3.89 -0.85
C GLU A 232 -8.93 3.11 0.35
N ASN A 233 -9.40 3.81 1.39
CA ASN A 233 -9.84 3.19 2.65
C ASN A 233 -8.74 2.28 3.24
N ILE A 234 -7.58 2.89 3.50
CA ILE A 234 -6.41 2.18 4.04
C ILE A 234 -6.25 2.53 5.51
N TYR A 235 -6.06 1.49 6.33
CA TYR A 235 -5.81 1.62 7.75
C TYR A 235 -4.38 1.16 8.09
N CYS A 236 -3.46 2.12 8.17
CA CYS A 236 -2.11 1.88 8.67
C CYS A 236 -2.13 1.95 10.21
N ASN A 237 -2.40 0.83 10.85
CA ASN A 237 -2.58 0.73 12.30
C ASN A 237 -1.26 0.29 12.94
N TRP A 238 -0.42 1.26 13.33
CA TRP A 238 0.97 1.05 13.75
C TRP A 238 1.79 0.41 12.62
N SER A 239 2.30 1.25 11.71
CA SER A 239 3.01 0.85 10.50
C SER A 239 4.26 1.72 10.28
N GLY A 240 5.00 1.52 9.20
CA GLY A 240 5.81 2.60 8.62
C GLY A 240 4.93 3.67 7.98
N GLY A 241 3.81 3.29 7.38
CA GLY A 241 2.92 4.19 6.64
C GLY A 241 3.06 4.02 5.13
N CYS A 242 2.18 4.66 4.36
CA CYS A 242 2.21 4.58 2.90
C CYS A 242 3.40 5.37 2.33
N ALA A 243 3.84 4.98 1.13
CA ALA A 243 4.92 5.66 0.43
C ALA A 243 4.86 5.54 -1.11
N LEU A 244 5.69 6.35 -1.77
CA LEU A 244 6.20 6.11 -3.12
C LEU A 244 7.71 5.88 -3.05
N GLY A 245 8.19 4.80 -3.68
CA GLY A 245 9.62 4.52 -3.82
C GLY A 245 10.17 3.48 -2.85
N SER A 246 11.49 3.33 -2.69
CA SER A 246 12.53 4.23 -3.18
C SER A 246 12.56 4.38 -4.70
N LEU A 247 12.70 5.63 -5.16
CA LEU A 247 12.77 5.99 -6.58
C LEU A 247 14.23 6.17 -7.02
N GLY A 248 14.53 5.86 -8.28
CA GLY A 248 15.87 5.88 -8.88
C GLY A 248 15.82 5.78 -10.41
N ALA A 249 16.94 5.95 -11.11
CA ALA A 249 16.98 6.14 -12.56
C ALA A 249 16.32 4.96 -13.33
N ASN A 250 15.39 5.09 -14.29
CA ASN A 250 14.65 6.21 -14.88
C ASN A 250 13.16 6.01 -14.54
N THR A 251 12.77 6.45 -13.34
CA THR A 251 11.45 6.22 -12.73
C THR A 251 10.31 6.63 -13.67
N ALA A 252 9.23 5.85 -13.69
CA ALA A 252 8.05 6.11 -14.52
C ALA A 252 6.80 5.75 -13.73
N ILE A 253 6.27 6.72 -13.01
CA ILE A 253 5.03 6.57 -12.23
C ILE A 253 4.05 7.66 -12.66
N SER A 254 2.83 7.28 -13.04
CA SER A 254 1.79 8.27 -13.31
C SER A 254 0.36 7.82 -13.00
N ASN A 255 -0.53 8.77 -12.78
CA ASN A 255 -1.95 8.53 -12.52
C ASN A 255 -2.16 7.66 -11.27
N ILE A 256 -1.72 8.17 -10.12
CA ILE A 256 -1.85 7.48 -8.82
C ILE A 256 -2.79 8.28 -7.93
N VAL A 257 -3.71 7.60 -7.25
CA VAL A 257 -4.58 8.22 -6.26
C VAL A 257 -4.49 7.44 -4.96
N TYR A 258 -4.19 8.14 -3.87
CA TYR A 258 -4.47 7.68 -2.52
C TYR A 258 -5.61 8.49 -1.93
N LYS A 259 -6.63 7.82 -1.41
CA LYS A 259 -7.83 8.45 -0.86
C LYS A 259 -8.26 7.81 0.45
N ASN A 260 -8.71 8.59 1.42
CA ASN A 260 -9.25 8.05 2.69
C ASN A 260 -8.22 7.13 3.37
N VAL A 261 -7.07 7.67 3.73
CA VAL A 261 -6.00 6.92 4.40
C VAL A 261 -5.93 7.35 5.86
N TYR A 262 -6.15 6.41 6.77
CA TYR A 262 -6.03 6.61 8.21
C TYR A 262 -4.72 5.99 8.70
N THR A 263 -3.88 6.79 9.35
CA THR A 263 -2.55 6.39 9.79
C THR A 263 -2.32 6.67 11.26
N TRP A 264 -2.15 5.62 12.05
CA TRP A 264 -1.95 5.68 13.49
C TRP A 264 -0.54 5.20 13.86
N SER A 265 0.13 5.93 14.75
CA SER A 265 1.39 5.55 15.40
C SER A 265 2.46 5.01 14.43
N SER A 266 2.59 5.66 13.28
CA SER A 266 3.43 5.22 12.16
C SER A 266 4.64 6.14 11.92
N ASN A 267 5.53 5.76 11.02
CA ASN A 267 6.68 6.60 10.68
C ASN A 267 6.23 7.86 9.92
N GLN A 268 5.30 7.73 8.97
CA GLN A 268 4.71 8.84 8.22
C GLN A 268 3.26 8.59 7.84
N MET A 269 2.53 9.64 7.43
CA MET A 269 1.26 9.47 6.70
C MET A 269 1.50 9.17 5.22
N MET A 270 2.41 9.91 4.57
CA MET A 270 2.91 9.60 3.21
C MET A 270 4.36 10.05 3.08
N MET A 271 5.19 9.20 2.50
CA MET A 271 6.56 9.57 2.11
C MET A 271 6.80 9.35 0.63
N ILE A 272 7.42 10.31 -0.05
CA ILE A 272 7.97 10.12 -1.40
C ILE A 272 9.49 10.13 -1.25
N LYS A 273 10.15 8.98 -1.46
CA LYS A 273 11.58 8.81 -1.15
C LYS A 273 12.43 8.56 -2.40
N SER A 274 13.45 9.39 -2.61
CA SER A 274 14.48 9.19 -3.64
C SER A 274 15.83 9.74 -3.15
N ASN A 275 16.92 9.43 -3.87
CA ASN A 275 18.23 10.06 -3.65
C ASN A 275 19.00 10.07 -4.98
N GLY A 276 18.91 11.17 -5.72
CA GLY A 276 19.33 11.23 -7.12
C GLY A 276 18.38 10.49 -8.07
N GLY A 277 18.91 9.87 -9.12
CA GLY A 277 18.14 9.19 -10.16
C GLY A 277 17.59 10.13 -11.24
N SER A 278 16.61 9.66 -12.00
CA SER A 278 16.02 10.35 -13.16
C SER A 278 14.62 9.80 -13.46
N GLY A 279 13.94 10.33 -14.49
CA GLY A 279 12.57 9.95 -14.83
C GLY A 279 11.54 10.86 -14.17
N TYR A 280 10.32 10.36 -13.95
CA TYR A 280 9.20 11.14 -13.44
C TYR A 280 8.28 10.37 -12.48
N VAL A 281 7.67 11.13 -11.58
CA VAL A 281 6.39 10.85 -10.93
C VAL A 281 5.46 12.01 -11.26
N GLU A 282 4.35 11.72 -11.92
CA GLU A 282 3.40 12.76 -12.34
C GLU A 282 1.93 12.36 -12.13
N ASP A 283 1.05 13.35 -12.07
CA ASP A 283 -0.40 13.16 -11.96
C ASP A 283 -0.78 12.29 -10.75
N VAL A 284 -0.42 12.76 -9.55
CA VAL A 284 -0.69 12.03 -8.30
C VAL A 284 -1.56 12.85 -7.36
N VAL A 285 -2.57 12.20 -6.77
CA VAL A 285 -3.46 12.81 -5.78
C VAL A 285 -3.39 12.04 -4.46
N PHE A 286 -3.21 12.78 -3.38
CA PHE A 286 -3.27 12.31 -2.00
C PHE A 286 -4.37 13.09 -1.27
N GLU A 287 -5.57 12.53 -1.20
CA GLU A 287 -6.72 13.21 -0.62
C GLU A 287 -7.31 12.49 0.61
N ASN A 288 -7.82 13.27 1.57
CA ASN A 288 -8.49 12.76 2.77
C ASN A 288 -7.59 11.84 3.60
N PHE A 289 -6.55 12.42 4.19
CA PHE A 289 -5.68 11.71 5.12
C PHE A 289 -5.97 12.14 6.55
N ILE A 290 -6.02 11.17 7.46
CA ILE A 290 -6.07 11.40 8.91
C ILE A 290 -4.86 10.73 9.55
N GLY A 291 -4.13 11.48 10.36
CA GLY A 291 -2.96 10.99 11.08
C GLY A 291 -3.00 11.28 12.58
N HIS A 292 -2.53 10.36 13.41
CA HIS A 292 -2.33 10.57 14.84
C HIS A 292 -1.10 9.79 15.33
N GLY A 293 -0.30 10.37 16.23
CA GLY A 293 0.86 9.74 16.85
C GLY A 293 2.04 9.46 15.90
N ASN A 294 1.99 9.98 14.66
CA ASN A 294 2.99 9.68 13.64
C ASN A 294 4.30 10.47 13.89
N ALA A 295 5.42 9.97 13.39
CA ALA A 295 6.70 10.69 13.46
C ALA A 295 6.78 11.83 12.42
N TYR A 296 6.33 11.56 11.19
CA TYR A 296 6.14 12.55 10.12
C TYR A 296 4.68 12.55 9.67
N SER A 297 4.28 13.62 8.99
CA SER A 297 3.00 13.70 8.30
C SER A 297 3.23 13.57 6.78
N LEU A 298 3.36 14.70 6.06
CA LEU A 298 3.79 14.73 4.66
C LEU A 298 5.33 14.86 4.59
N ASP A 299 5.98 13.85 4.02
CA ASP A 299 7.45 13.83 3.83
C ASP A 299 7.85 13.52 2.38
N VAL A 300 8.10 14.56 1.57
CA VAL A 300 8.80 14.39 0.30
C VAL A 300 10.29 14.56 0.58
N ASP A 301 11.07 13.50 0.36
CA ASP A 301 12.51 13.47 0.65
C ASP A 301 13.28 12.90 -0.54
N GLN A 302 13.79 13.80 -1.39
CA GLN A 302 14.66 13.45 -2.52
C GLN A 302 16.15 13.36 -2.16
N TYR A 303 16.48 13.42 -0.86
CA TYR A 303 17.81 13.15 -0.30
C TYR A 303 17.73 12.06 0.77
N TRP A 304 16.89 11.05 0.55
CA TRP A 304 16.57 10.05 1.56
C TRP A 304 17.81 9.26 1.97
N SER A 305 18.31 9.55 3.17
CA SER A 305 19.62 9.05 3.64
C SER A 305 19.71 7.53 3.85
N SER A 306 18.57 6.84 3.91
CA SER A 306 18.53 5.37 4.06
C SER A 306 18.66 4.62 2.73
N MET A 307 18.83 5.33 1.61
CA MET A 307 19.29 4.73 0.35
C MET A 307 20.59 5.39 -0.12
N SER A 308 21.43 4.59 -0.77
CA SER A 308 22.57 5.12 -1.52
C SER A 308 22.09 6.07 -2.61
N ALA A 309 22.89 7.10 -2.89
CA ALA A 309 22.64 7.98 -4.03
C ALA A 309 22.68 7.18 -5.34
N VAL A 310 21.76 7.51 -6.24
CA VAL A 310 21.67 6.96 -7.59
C VAL A 310 22.06 8.06 -8.56
N ASP A 311 22.89 7.74 -9.55
CA ASP A 311 23.33 8.73 -10.54
C ASP A 311 22.14 9.37 -11.28
N GLY A 312 22.20 10.70 -11.41
CA GLY A 312 21.19 11.51 -12.09
C GLY A 312 20.78 12.75 -11.29
N SER A 313 20.07 13.67 -11.95
CA SER A 313 19.68 14.99 -11.40
C SER A 313 18.60 14.92 -10.31
N GLY A 314 17.98 13.76 -10.10
CA GLY A 314 16.77 13.59 -9.32
C GLY A 314 15.57 13.21 -10.20
N VAL A 315 14.66 12.44 -9.63
CA VAL A 315 13.37 12.12 -10.23
C VAL A 315 12.51 13.39 -10.30
N LYS A 316 11.91 13.69 -11.46
CA LYS A 316 11.02 14.84 -11.59
C LYS A 316 9.69 14.54 -10.90
N LEU A 317 9.30 15.37 -9.94
CA LEU A 317 8.01 15.27 -9.27
C LEU A 317 7.14 16.42 -9.76
N THR A 318 6.09 16.10 -10.54
CA THR A 318 5.25 17.11 -11.20
C THR A 318 3.77 16.82 -10.99
N ASN A 319 2.94 17.86 -10.87
CA ASN A 319 1.48 17.71 -10.75
C ASN A 319 1.07 16.75 -9.62
N LEU A 320 1.56 17.05 -8.40
CA LEU A 320 1.18 16.31 -7.20
C LEU A 320 0.24 17.15 -6.34
N THR A 321 -0.91 16.58 -5.97
CA THR A 321 -1.91 17.26 -5.14
C THR A 321 -2.03 16.58 -3.78
N PHE A 322 -1.81 17.35 -2.71
CA PHE A 322 -2.05 16.97 -1.33
C PHE A 322 -3.24 17.79 -0.81
N LYS A 323 -4.36 17.13 -0.48
CA LYS A 323 -5.61 17.82 -0.18
C LYS A 323 -6.35 17.22 1.00
N ASN A 324 -6.85 18.07 1.89
CA ASN A 324 -7.70 17.69 3.04
C ASN A 324 -6.99 16.68 3.96
N TRP A 325 -5.94 17.15 4.62
CA TRP A 325 -5.18 16.37 5.59
C TRP A 325 -5.44 16.90 6.99
N LYS A 326 -5.73 16.01 7.94
CA LYS A 326 -6.13 16.36 9.31
C LYS A 326 -5.50 15.46 10.36
N GLY A 327 -5.47 15.96 11.59
CA GLY A 327 -5.05 15.21 12.76
C GLY A 327 -3.81 15.79 13.42
N THR A 328 -3.00 14.90 13.98
CA THR A 328 -1.89 15.26 14.86
C THR A 328 -0.63 14.44 14.60
N GLU A 329 0.53 15.00 14.96
CA GLU A 329 1.82 14.30 14.91
C GLU A 329 2.56 14.39 16.23
N SER A 330 3.38 13.39 16.53
CA SER A 330 4.02 13.23 17.84
C SER A 330 4.82 14.46 18.28
N ASN A 331 5.67 15.02 17.40
CA ASN A 331 6.50 16.19 17.70
C ASN A 331 6.83 17.02 16.45
N GLY A 332 5.97 18.00 16.15
CA GLY A 332 6.07 18.90 15.00
C GLY A 332 7.22 19.91 15.09
N ALA A 333 7.81 20.10 16.28
CA ALA A 333 9.02 20.91 16.44
C ALA A 333 10.27 20.15 15.97
N SER A 334 10.31 18.83 16.15
CA SER A 334 11.40 17.98 15.65
C SER A 334 11.20 17.57 14.19
N ARG A 335 9.95 17.29 13.80
CA ARG A 335 9.57 16.77 12.49
C ARG A 335 8.28 17.47 12.08
N GLY A 336 8.41 18.60 11.40
CA GLY A 336 7.26 19.39 10.98
C GLY A 336 6.36 18.64 10.01
N PRO A 337 5.04 18.93 9.99
CA PRO A 337 4.08 18.08 9.29
C PRO A 337 4.08 18.31 7.78
N ILE A 338 4.72 19.39 7.32
CA ILE A 338 4.96 19.66 5.90
C ILE A 338 6.46 19.71 5.71
N LYS A 339 7.02 18.64 5.15
CA LYS A 339 8.41 18.56 4.70
C LYS A 339 8.41 18.22 3.21
N VAL A 340 8.79 19.19 2.38
CA VAL A 340 8.88 19.03 0.93
C VAL A 340 10.30 19.35 0.46
N VAL A 341 11.14 18.34 0.40
CA VAL A 341 12.56 18.46 0.06
C VAL A 341 12.80 17.83 -1.31
N CYS A 342 12.76 18.67 -2.34
CA CYS A 342 13.01 18.26 -3.71
C CYS A 342 14.49 18.32 -4.07
N ALA A 343 14.89 17.55 -5.08
CA ALA A 343 16.25 17.58 -5.61
C ALA A 343 16.52 18.94 -6.28
N ASP A 344 17.67 19.54 -5.96
CA ASP A 344 18.02 20.86 -6.51
C ASP A 344 18.19 20.85 -8.04
N ASP A 345 18.71 19.76 -8.60
CA ASP A 345 18.89 19.61 -10.04
C ASP A 345 17.62 19.08 -10.76
N ALA A 346 16.57 18.76 -10.01
CA ALA A 346 15.24 18.42 -10.52
C ALA A 346 14.14 19.00 -9.61
N PRO A 347 13.99 20.35 -9.54
CA PRO A 347 12.99 20.97 -8.68
C PRO A 347 11.58 20.44 -8.95
N CYS A 348 10.79 20.24 -7.88
CA CYS A 348 9.39 19.83 -8.03
C CYS A 348 8.57 20.98 -8.62
N THR A 349 7.62 20.67 -9.49
CA THR A 349 6.73 21.65 -10.14
C THR A 349 5.27 21.26 -10.03
N ASP A 350 4.37 22.24 -10.11
CA ASP A 350 2.92 22.01 -10.05
C ASP A 350 2.47 21.24 -8.80
N ILE A 351 3.11 21.49 -7.66
CA ILE A 351 2.72 20.91 -6.38
C ILE A 351 1.59 21.73 -5.76
N THR A 352 0.48 21.09 -5.42
CA THR A 352 -0.63 21.75 -4.73
C THR A 352 -0.79 21.18 -3.33
N ILE A 353 -0.71 22.02 -2.31
CA ILE A 353 -1.01 21.66 -0.92
C ILE A 353 -2.16 22.53 -0.43
N SER A 354 -3.32 21.93 -0.20
CA SER A 354 -4.55 22.62 0.16
C SER A 354 -5.29 21.91 1.29
N ASP A 355 -6.02 22.67 2.11
CA ASP A 355 -6.79 22.13 3.25
C ASP A 355 -5.97 21.21 4.17
N PHE A 356 -4.72 21.59 4.45
CA PHE A 356 -3.80 20.84 5.29
C PHE A 356 -3.77 21.42 6.71
N ALA A 357 -4.30 20.67 7.68
CA ALA A 357 -4.43 21.08 9.06
C ALA A 357 -3.93 19.97 10.00
N MET A 358 -2.63 19.96 10.27
CA MET A 358 -1.99 19.09 11.26
C MET A 358 -1.53 19.90 12.45
N TRP A 359 -1.57 19.32 13.65
CA TRP A 359 -1.01 19.94 14.85
C TRP A 359 -0.15 19.00 15.67
N THR A 360 0.87 19.54 16.33
CA THR A 360 1.72 18.73 17.20
C THR A 360 1.04 18.29 18.50
N GLU A 361 1.32 17.06 18.93
CA GLU A 361 0.87 16.48 20.20
C GLU A 361 1.75 16.90 21.38
N SER A 362 2.96 17.39 21.12
CA SER A 362 3.90 17.83 22.14
C SER A 362 4.44 19.24 21.88
N GLY A 363 4.49 20.05 22.93
CA GLY A 363 4.86 21.46 22.83
C GLY A 363 3.75 22.33 22.24
N SER A 364 4.14 23.48 21.70
CA SER A 364 3.21 24.54 21.26
C SER A 364 3.61 25.16 19.92
N LYS A 365 4.55 24.53 19.21
CA LYS A 365 5.07 25.00 17.92
C LYS A 365 5.40 23.83 17.00
N GLN A 366 5.29 24.06 15.70
CA GLN A 366 5.75 23.17 14.64
C GLN A 366 6.35 23.97 13.50
N TRP A 367 6.94 23.33 12.49
CA TRP A 367 7.47 24.04 11.32
C TRP A 367 6.99 23.45 10.01
N TYR A 368 6.98 24.26 8.96
CA TYR A 368 6.84 23.82 7.57
C TYR A 368 8.15 24.09 6.83
N SER A 369 8.64 23.13 6.05
CA SER A 369 9.89 23.25 5.31
C SER A 369 9.75 22.84 3.86
N CYS A 370 10.23 23.69 2.96
CA CYS A 370 10.24 23.44 1.52
C CYS A 370 11.62 23.74 0.94
N ARG A 371 12.14 22.88 0.05
CA ARG A 371 13.39 23.08 -0.73
C ARG A 371 13.11 22.75 -2.19
N SER A 372 13.52 23.65 -3.09
CA SER A 372 13.42 23.44 -4.54
C SER A 372 12.04 22.95 -5.01
N ALA A 373 10.96 23.44 -4.39
CA ALA A 373 9.59 22.99 -4.62
C ALA A 373 8.68 24.15 -5.03
N TYR A 374 7.99 23.98 -6.15
CA TYR A 374 7.16 25.00 -6.75
C TYR A 374 5.70 24.56 -6.91
N GLY A 375 4.80 25.51 -6.71
CA GLY A 375 3.37 25.35 -6.86
C GLY A 375 2.57 26.28 -5.94
N THR A 376 1.51 25.77 -5.30
CA THR A 376 0.61 26.56 -4.46
C THR A 376 0.37 25.92 -3.09
N GLY A 377 0.47 26.73 -2.03
CA GLY A 377 0.21 26.31 -0.65
C GLY A 377 1.44 26.39 0.26
N PHE A 378 1.22 26.84 1.50
CA PHE A 378 2.19 26.79 2.59
C PHE A 378 3.58 27.39 2.23
N CYS A 379 4.65 26.60 2.30
CA CYS A 379 6.02 27.05 2.05
C CYS A 379 6.48 26.97 0.60
N LEU A 380 5.61 26.53 -0.33
CA LEU A 380 5.95 26.40 -1.74
C LEU A 380 6.14 27.78 -2.40
N LYS A 381 7.09 27.88 -3.34
CA LYS A 381 7.22 29.06 -4.19
C LYS A 381 6.27 28.96 -5.39
N LYS A 382 5.70 30.09 -5.82
CA LYS A 382 4.81 30.11 -7.00
C LYS A 382 5.60 29.90 -8.30
N GLY A 383 4.96 29.28 -9.29
CA GLY A 383 5.45 29.19 -10.67
C GLY A 383 6.41 28.02 -10.90
N THR A 384 7.50 28.28 -11.61
CA THR A 384 8.64 27.37 -11.78
C THR A 384 9.92 28.15 -11.56
N GLY A 385 11.05 27.50 -11.27
CA GLY A 385 12.32 28.20 -11.12
C GLY A 385 13.49 27.30 -10.77
N SER A 386 14.65 27.92 -10.56
CA SER A 386 15.89 27.25 -10.15
C SER A 386 15.80 26.69 -8.73
N SER A 387 16.80 25.91 -8.32
CA SER A 387 16.90 25.44 -6.94
C SER A 387 16.88 26.58 -5.91
N TYR A 388 16.43 26.26 -4.70
CA TYR A 388 16.56 27.15 -3.56
C TYR A 388 16.76 26.34 -2.28
N ALA A 389 17.61 26.85 -1.39
CA ALA A 389 17.84 26.23 -0.08
C ALA A 389 16.55 26.09 0.72
N ALA A 390 16.49 25.10 1.62
CA ALA A 390 15.31 24.88 2.44
C ALA A 390 14.87 26.15 3.18
N THR A 391 13.61 26.53 3.02
CA THR A 391 12.97 27.60 3.80
C THR A 391 12.13 26.97 4.88
N THR A 392 12.21 27.51 6.11
CA THR A 392 11.45 27.01 7.25
C THR A 392 10.57 28.11 7.82
N SER A 393 9.29 27.80 8.04
CA SER A 393 8.33 28.70 8.69
C SER A 393 7.78 28.06 9.94
N THR A 394 7.96 28.72 11.09
CA THR A 394 7.47 28.24 12.39
C THR A 394 6.01 28.64 12.58
N GLN A 395 5.17 27.68 12.90
CA GLN A 395 3.79 27.88 13.33
C GLN A 395 3.74 27.79 14.86
N SER A 396 3.06 28.74 15.49
CA SER A 396 2.93 28.84 16.96
C SER A 396 1.49 28.76 17.47
N ALA A 397 0.56 28.42 16.58
CA ALA A 397 -0.84 28.19 16.90
C ALA A 397 -1.38 27.04 16.04
N ALA A 398 -2.31 26.28 16.61
CA ALA A 398 -2.96 25.17 15.92
C ALA A 398 -3.77 25.66 14.71
N PRO A 399 -3.61 25.06 13.51
CA PRO A 399 -4.46 25.36 12.37
C PRO A 399 -5.93 25.07 12.67
N THR A 400 -6.84 25.94 12.22
CA THR A 400 -8.28 25.69 12.35
C THR A 400 -8.67 24.39 11.65
N GLY A 401 -9.48 23.55 12.32
CA GLY A 401 -9.99 22.31 11.73
C GLY A 401 -9.00 21.15 11.67
N TYR A 402 -7.93 21.19 12.48
CA TYR A 402 -6.96 20.09 12.61
C TYR A 402 -7.54 18.85 13.30
N SER A 403 -8.52 19.03 14.20
CA SER A 403 -9.14 17.93 14.93
C SER A 403 -9.77 16.92 13.95
N ALA A 404 -9.48 15.64 14.16
CA ALA A 404 -9.97 14.53 13.36
C ALA A 404 -10.44 13.39 14.28
N ALA A 405 -11.30 12.52 13.74
CA ALA A 405 -11.75 11.33 14.46
C ALA A 405 -10.67 10.24 14.42
N SER A 406 -10.57 9.45 15.50
CA SER A 406 -9.71 8.28 15.57
C SER A 406 -10.47 6.99 15.25
N MET A 407 -9.74 5.92 14.94
CA MET A 407 -10.31 4.59 14.76
C MET A 407 -10.34 3.83 16.10
N SER A 408 -11.42 3.11 16.38
CA SER A 408 -11.60 2.40 17.66
C SER A 408 -10.61 1.26 17.88
N ALA A 409 -10.04 0.71 16.79
CA ALA A 409 -9.10 -0.39 16.81
C ALA A 409 -7.62 0.06 16.86
N ASP A 410 -7.35 1.35 17.11
CA ASP A 410 -5.99 1.89 17.19
C ASP A 410 -5.18 1.15 18.26
N LEU A 411 -4.11 0.47 17.83
CA LEU A 411 -3.28 -0.35 18.69
C LEU A 411 -2.64 0.48 19.79
N LYS A 412 -2.76 0.00 21.04
CA LYS A 412 -2.08 0.62 22.18
C LYS A 412 -0.63 0.16 22.32
N THR A 413 -0.29 -0.98 21.71
CA THR A 413 1.06 -1.53 21.68
C THR A 413 1.21 -2.36 20.41
N ALA A 414 2.38 -2.29 19.77
CA ALA A 414 2.75 -3.17 18.67
C ALA A 414 2.92 -4.62 19.12
N PHE A 415 3.10 -5.54 18.16
CA PHE A 415 3.29 -6.96 18.43
C PHE A 415 4.75 -7.37 18.73
N GLY A 416 5.70 -6.43 18.69
CA GLY A 416 7.13 -6.71 18.87
C GLY A 416 7.67 -7.63 17.76
N THR A 417 8.71 -8.40 18.05
CA THR A 417 9.39 -9.27 17.07
C THR A 417 9.82 -10.64 17.62
N THR A 418 9.66 -10.91 18.91
CA THR A 418 10.26 -12.10 19.56
C THR A 418 9.24 -13.17 19.95
N ILE A 419 7.94 -12.90 19.76
CA ILE A 419 6.85 -13.82 20.08
C ILE A 419 5.89 -13.95 18.90
N SER A 420 5.14 -15.05 18.86
CA SER A 420 4.14 -15.28 17.83
C SER A 420 3.08 -14.19 17.82
N ILE A 421 2.75 -13.70 16.62
CA ILE A 421 1.76 -12.67 16.39
C ILE A 421 0.40 -13.34 16.10
N PRO A 422 -0.68 -12.96 16.82
CA PRO A 422 -1.99 -13.56 16.63
C PRO A 422 -2.63 -13.14 15.30
N ILE A 423 -3.28 -14.08 14.63
CA ILE A 423 -4.03 -13.85 13.39
C ILE A 423 -5.17 -12.85 13.66
N PRO A 424 -5.25 -11.72 12.92
CA PRO A 424 -6.33 -10.75 13.05
C PRO A 424 -7.64 -11.28 12.48
N THR A 425 -8.77 -10.73 12.94
CA THR A 425 -10.00 -10.70 12.15
C THR A 425 -9.93 -9.56 11.13
N LEU A 426 -10.60 -9.72 9.99
CA LEU A 426 -10.77 -8.62 9.03
C LEU A 426 -11.63 -7.51 9.64
N PRO A 427 -11.22 -6.23 9.58
CA PRO A 427 -11.96 -5.16 10.22
C PRO A 427 -13.18 -4.74 9.38
N ALA A 428 -14.19 -4.18 10.06
CA ALA A 428 -15.41 -3.69 9.42
C ALA A 428 -15.34 -2.22 8.97
N SER A 429 -14.23 -1.53 9.26
CA SER A 429 -14.01 -0.13 8.88
C SER A 429 -12.51 0.14 8.81
N TYR A 430 -12.11 0.93 7.80
CA TYR A 430 -10.70 1.24 7.50
C TYR A 430 -10.40 2.75 7.53
N TYR A 431 -11.45 3.59 7.52
CA TYR A 431 -11.33 5.04 7.61
C TYR A 431 -12.56 5.62 8.30
N PRO A 432 -12.41 6.66 9.16
CA PRO A 432 -13.54 7.25 9.87
C PRO A 432 -14.66 7.74 8.95
N GLY A 433 -15.87 7.23 9.15
CA GLY A 433 -17.05 7.65 8.39
C GLY A 433 -17.17 7.07 6.98
N ALA A 434 -16.25 6.20 6.55
CA ALA A 434 -16.34 5.46 5.31
C ALA A 434 -16.73 3.99 5.58
N ALA A 435 -17.69 3.49 4.81
CA ALA A 435 -18.02 2.06 4.80
C ALA A 435 -17.11 1.33 3.79
N PRO A 436 -16.73 0.07 4.06
CA PRO A 436 -16.04 -0.75 3.06
C PRO A 436 -16.84 -0.88 1.77
N HIS A 437 -16.16 -0.99 0.63
CA HIS A 437 -16.81 -1.17 -0.68
C HIS A 437 -17.49 -2.54 -0.79
N SER A 438 -16.87 -3.57 -0.21
CA SER A 438 -17.32 -4.95 -0.25
C SER A 438 -17.45 -5.52 1.15
N LYS A 439 -18.52 -6.27 1.41
CA LYS A 439 -18.67 -6.99 2.68
C LYS A 439 -17.64 -8.11 2.77
N VAL A 440 -17.13 -8.36 3.98
CA VAL A 440 -16.24 -9.49 4.24
C VAL A 440 -16.99 -10.80 3.98
N ALA A 441 -16.38 -11.73 3.27
CA ALA A 441 -16.94 -13.06 3.05
C ALA A 441 -17.22 -13.77 4.39
N GLY A 442 -18.41 -14.35 4.54
CA GLY A 442 -18.82 -15.06 5.76
C GLY A 442 -19.18 -14.16 6.96
N SER A 443 -19.23 -12.83 6.79
CA SER A 443 -19.69 -11.86 7.80
C SER A 443 -21.20 -11.62 7.83
#